data_AF-A0A3N6FVM8-F1
#
_entry.id   AF-A0A3N6FVM8-F1
#
_cell.length_a   1.000
_cell.length_b   1.000
_cell.length_c   1.000
_cell.angle_alpha   90.00
_cell.angle_beta   90.00
_cell.angle_gamma   90.00
#
_symmetry.space_group_name_H-M   'P 1'
#
loop_
_entity.id
_entity.type
_entity.pdbx_description
1 polymer ?
#
loop_
_entity_poly.entity_id
_entity_poly.type
_entity_poly.pdbx_seq_one_letter_code
_entity_poly.pdbx_strand_id
1 'polypeptide(L)'
;MAAGAPRVFVSHLAGVPVFDPNGDQVGRVRDLVAMLRVGGRPPRLLGLVVEVLSRRRIFLPMTRVTGIESGQVITTGVVNMRRFEQRPTERLVLGEFLDRRVRLVETGEEVTVLDVSVQQLPARRDWEIDKYFVRKGKGGALRRKGETLTVEWSAVSGFSLQEDGQGAESLVATFERLRPTDVANALHHLSPKRRAEVAAALDDDRLADVLEELPEDDQVEIIGKLQEERAADVLEAMDPDDAADLLSELPEEDKERLLTLMRPDDAADVRRLMSYEERTAGGLMTTEPIILRPDATVADALARVRQADLSPALAAQVYVCRSPDETPTGKYLGTVHFQRLLRDPPYALVSSIVDSDLIPLAPDTPLSAVTSYLAAYNLVSVPVVDESGSLLGAVTVDDVLDHLLPEDWRETDFHSEEGVAGGR
;
A
#
# COMPACT_ATOMS: atom_id res chain seq x y z
N MET A 1 -45.70 5.56 -3.50
CA MET A 1 -44.57 4.83 -4.14
C MET A 1 -43.77 4.20 -3.02
N ALA A 2 -43.67 2.87 -2.94
CA ALA A 2 -42.85 2.23 -1.92
C ALA A 2 -41.39 2.62 -2.19
N ALA A 3 -40.71 3.23 -1.22
CA ALA A 3 -39.28 3.43 -1.30
C ALA A 3 -38.63 2.06 -1.54
N GLY A 4 -37.93 1.90 -2.66
CA GLY A 4 -37.20 0.67 -2.95
C GLY A 4 -36.20 0.40 -1.82
N ALA A 5 -35.94 -0.87 -1.54
CA ALA A 5 -34.90 -1.24 -0.59
C ALA A 5 -33.57 -0.59 -0.99
N PRO A 6 -32.76 -0.13 -0.02
CA PRO A 6 -31.46 0.46 -0.32
C PRO A 6 -30.61 -0.58 -1.07
N ARG A 7 -30.21 -0.23 -2.30
CA ARG A 7 -29.28 -1.01 -3.12
C ARG A 7 -27.96 -0.26 -3.20
N VAL A 8 -26.87 -0.97 -2.96
CA VAL A 8 -25.53 -0.42 -3.01
C VAL A 8 -24.63 -1.35 -3.80
N PHE A 9 -23.73 -0.78 -4.60
CA PHE A 9 -22.68 -1.53 -5.28
C PHE A 9 -21.48 -1.71 -4.35
N VAL A 10 -20.91 -2.90 -4.35
CA VAL A 10 -19.95 -3.32 -3.33
C VAL A 10 -18.63 -2.56 -3.44
N SER A 11 -18.19 -2.19 -4.64
CA SER A 11 -17.01 -1.32 -4.83
C SER A 11 -17.10 0.00 -4.07
N HIS A 12 -18.31 0.57 -3.94
CA HIS A 12 -18.53 1.82 -3.21
C HIS A 12 -18.49 1.67 -1.68
N LEU A 13 -18.42 0.45 -1.17
CA LEU A 13 -18.29 0.17 0.26
C LEU A 13 -16.83 0.00 0.68
N ALA A 14 -15.90 -0.25 -0.24
CA ALA A 14 -14.49 -0.36 0.09
C ALA A 14 -13.97 0.96 0.70
N GLY A 15 -13.30 0.88 1.85
CA GLY A 15 -12.73 2.03 2.58
C GLY A 15 -13.75 2.91 3.32
N VAL A 16 -15.05 2.62 3.19
CA VAL A 16 -16.12 3.40 3.83
C VAL A 16 -16.01 3.30 5.36
N PRO A 17 -16.07 4.43 6.09
CA PRO A 17 -16.02 4.43 7.54
C PRO A 17 -17.27 3.79 8.16
N VAL A 18 -17.05 3.06 9.25
CA VAL A 18 -18.09 2.42 10.06
C VAL A 18 -18.20 3.17 11.39
N PHE A 19 -19.41 3.60 11.75
CA PHE A 19 -19.69 4.34 12.98
C PHE A 19 -20.63 3.58 13.91
N ASP A 20 -20.40 3.72 15.21
CA ASP A 20 -21.33 3.25 16.24
C ASP A 20 -22.50 4.24 16.42
N PRO A 21 -23.52 3.92 17.25
CA PRO A 21 -24.64 4.82 17.50
C PRO A 21 -24.29 6.11 18.25
N ASN A 22 -23.12 6.19 18.89
CA ASN A 22 -22.63 7.38 19.60
C ASN A 22 -21.89 8.34 18.66
N GLY A 23 -21.57 7.90 17.44
CA GLY A 23 -20.83 8.65 16.44
C GLY A 23 -19.33 8.37 16.44
N ASP A 24 -18.87 7.40 17.23
CA ASP A 24 -17.47 7.00 17.27
C ASP A 24 -17.15 6.11 16.06
N GLN A 25 -16.02 6.39 15.40
CA GLN A 25 -15.57 5.57 14.27
C GLN A 25 -15.05 4.23 14.79
N VAL A 26 -15.73 3.15 14.43
CA VAL A 26 -15.34 1.77 14.73
C VAL A 26 -14.18 1.35 13.82
N GLY A 27 -14.24 1.69 12.54
CA GLY A 27 -13.28 1.22 11.56
C GLY A 27 -13.61 1.62 10.12
N ARG A 28 -13.10 0.86 9.15
CA ARG A 28 -13.40 1.00 7.72
C ARG A 28 -13.73 -0.36 7.11
N VAL A 29 -14.65 -0.39 6.17
CA VAL A 29 -15.02 -1.62 5.45
C VAL A 29 -13.89 -2.02 4.50
N ARG A 30 -13.43 -3.26 4.58
CA ARG A 30 -12.43 -3.84 3.67
C ARG A 30 -13.03 -4.82 2.69
N ASP A 31 -13.98 -5.62 3.13
CA ASP A 31 -14.68 -6.58 2.26
C ASP A 31 -16.05 -6.93 2.84
N LEU A 32 -16.81 -7.72 2.09
CA LEU A 32 -18.11 -8.25 2.44
C LEU A 32 -18.02 -9.78 2.44
N VAL A 33 -18.66 -10.41 3.41
CA VAL A 33 -18.66 -11.86 3.55
C VAL A 33 -20.00 -12.42 3.06
N ALA A 34 -19.98 -13.14 1.95
CA ALA A 34 -21.14 -13.79 1.38
C ALA A 34 -21.09 -15.31 1.56
N MET A 35 -22.26 -15.93 1.74
CA MET A 35 -22.43 -17.39 1.71
C MET A 35 -23.18 -17.79 0.44
N LEU A 36 -22.53 -18.61 -0.39
CA LEU A 36 -23.16 -19.21 -1.57
C LEU A 36 -24.27 -20.17 -1.12
N ARG A 37 -25.44 -20.08 -1.76
CA ARG A 37 -26.60 -20.94 -1.45
C ARG A 37 -26.78 -22.01 -2.53
N VAL A 38 -27.18 -23.21 -2.09
CA VAL A 38 -27.50 -24.32 -3.01
C VAL A 38 -28.70 -23.96 -3.89
N GLY A 39 -28.71 -24.47 -5.13
CA GLY A 39 -29.83 -24.34 -6.05
C GLY A 39 -29.93 -22.98 -6.75
N GLY A 40 -28.81 -22.27 -6.91
CA GLY A 40 -28.74 -21.01 -7.67
C GLY A 40 -29.43 -19.83 -6.99
N ARG A 41 -29.78 -19.95 -5.70
CA ARG A 41 -30.35 -18.84 -4.94
C ARG A 41 -29.30 -17.73 -4.77
N PRO A 42 -29.71 -16.44 -4.75
CA PRO A 42 -28.81 -15.31 -4.47
C PRO A 42 -27.95 -15.56 -3.22
N PRO A 43 -26.66 -15.22 -3.14
CA PRO A 43 -25.87 -15.41 -1.92
C PRO A 43 -26.40 -14.52 -0.80
N ARG A 44 -26.37 -15.04 0.42
CA ARG A 44 -26.71 -14.24 1.59
C ARG A 44 -25.46 -13.53 2.08
N LEU A 45 -25.59 -12.24 2.35
CA LEU A 45 -24.57 -11.44 2.99
C LEU A 45 -24.61 -11.71 4.50
N LEU A 46 -23.51 -12.25 5.03
CA LEU A 46 -23.38 -12.57 6.44
C LEU A 46 -22.94 -11.34 7.24
N GLY A 47 -22.05 -10.53 6.67
CA GLY A 47 -21.45 -9.40 7.35
C GLY A 47 -20.43 -8.65 6.50
N LEU A 48 -19.78 -7.69 7.14
CA LEU A 48 -18.69 -6.88 6.61
C LEU A 48 -17.40 -7.32 7.30
N VAL A 49 -16.30 -7.36 6.55
CA VAL A 49 -14.96 -7.34 7.12
C VAL A 49 -14.62 -5.88 7.38
N VAL A 50 -14.49 -5.54 8.66
CA VAL A 50 -14.19 -4.17 9.09
C VAL A 50 -12.80 -4.15 9.68
N GLU A 51 -11.96 -3.24 9.21
CA GLU A 51 -10.67 -2.95 9.79
C GLU A 51 -10.82 -1.86 10.84
N VAL A 52 -10.50 -2.18 12.09
CA VAL A 52 -10.52 -1.23 13.19
C VAL A 52 -9.20 -0.45 13.26
N LEU A 53 -9.11 0.57 14.11
CA LEU A 53 -7.92 1.44 14.23
C LEU A 53 -6.61 0.68 14.49
N SER A 54 -6.68 -0.48 15.14
CA SER A 54 -5.52 -1.34 15.36
C SER A 54 -5.10 -2.13 14.11
N ARG A 55 -5.57 -1.79 12.90
CA ARG A 55 -5.48 -2.57 11.66
C ARG A 55 -6.09 -3.98 11.71
N ARG A 56 -6.69 -4.36 12.83
CA ARG A 56 -7.38 -5.63 13.00
C ARG A 56 -8.62 -5.74 12.14
N ARG A 57 -8.67 -6.80 11.34
CA ARG A 57 -9.89 -7.22 10.64
C ARG A 57 -10.79 -8.00 11.57
N ILE A 58 -11.99 -7.49 11.73
CA ILE A 58 -13.04 -8.11 12.52
C ILE A 58 -14.26 -8.39 11.65
N PHE A 59 -15.05 -9.36 12.07
CA PHE A 59 -16.32 -9.65 11.44
C PHE A 59 -17.43 -8.78 12.06
N LEU A 60 -18.03 -7.90 11.25
CA LEU A 60 -19.23 -7.17 11.63
C LEU A 60 -20.46 -7.85 11.01
N PRO A 61 -21.31 -8.54 11.79
CA PRO A 61 -22.51 -9.19 11.26
C PRO A 61 -23.45 -8.17 10.62
N MET A 62 -24.01 -8.52 9.47
CA MET A 62 -24.93 -7.63 8.74
C MET A 62 -26.21 -7.35 9.54
N THR A 63 -26.57 -8.23 10.48
CA THR A 63 -27.68 -8.02 11.42
C THR A 63 -27.48 -6.83 12.36
N ARG A 64 -26.22 -6.37 12.52
CA ARG A 64 -25.88 -5.19 13.33
C ARG A 64 -25.79 -3.91 12.53
N VAL A 65 -25.76 -3.98 11.20
CA VAL A 65 -25.75 -2.81 10.33
C VAL A 65 -27.16 -2.24 10.24
N THR A 66 -27.34 -1.00 10.71
CA THR A 66 -28.63 -0.30 10.73
C THR A 66 -28.86 0.54 9.49
N GLY A 67 -27.80 1.00 8.85
CA GLY A 67 -27.88 1.84 7.67
C GLY A 67 -26.58 1.83 6.88
N ILE A 68 -26.72 1.93 5.57
CA ILE A 68 -25.65 2.19 4.62
C ILE A 68 -26.13 3.39 3.81
N GLU A 69 -25.69 4.58 4.20
CA GLU A 69 -26.17 5.84 3.63
C GLU A 69 -25.01 6.81 3.46
N SER A 70 -25.01 7.59 2.39
CA SER A 70 -24.10 8.76 2.24
C SER A 70 -22.61 8.48 2.47
N GLY A 71 -22.10 7.32 2.07
CA GLY A 71 -20.68 6.98 2.22
C GLY A 71 -20.26 6.64 3.66
N GLN A 72 -21.19 6.19 4.50
CA GLN A 72 -20.93 5.68 5.85
C GLN A 72 -21.78 4.44 6.14
N VAL A 73 -21.25 3.56 6.99
CA VAL A 73 -21.97 2.40 7.53
C VAL A 73 -22.24 2.64 9.01
N ILE A 74 -23.48 2.48 9.44
CA ILE A 74 -23.88 2.62 10.84
C ILE A 74 -24.12 1.24 11.42
N THR A 75 -23.49 0.95 12.55
CA THR A 75 -23.66 -0.29 13.31
C THR A 75 -24.36 -0.07 14.65
N THR A 76 -24.82 -1.15 15.26
CA THR A 76 -25.36 -1.20 16.62
C THR A 76 -24.33 -1.68 17.65
N GLY A 77 -24.32 -1.00 18.80
CA GLY A 77 -23.81 -1.53 20.08
C GLY A 77 -22.37 -2.05 20.06
N VAL A 78 -22.10 -3.01 20.96
CA VAL A 78 -20.75 -3.56 21.23
C VAL A 78 -20.28 -4.46 20.07
N VAL A 79 -19.19 -4.09 19.42
CA VAL A 79 -18.60 -4.83 18.30
C VAL A 79 -17.66 -5.93 18.83
N ASN A 80 -17.68 -7.11 18.21
CA ASN A 80 -16.78 -8.20 18.58
C ASN A 80 -15.40 -7.95 17.98
N MET A 81 -14.36 -7.92 18.82
CA MET A 81 -12.98 -7.63 18.42
C MET A 81 -12.16 -8.87 18.04
N ARG A 82 -12.82 -10.04 17.92
CA ARG A 82 -12.17 -11.27 17.46
C ARG A 82 -11.72 -11.11 16.00
N ARG A 83 -10.47 -11.50 15.73
CA ARG A 83 -9.90 -11.53 14.37
C ARG A 83 -10.82 -12.32 13.44
N PHE A 84 -11.06 -11.75 12.27
CA PHE A 84 -11.81 -12.40 11.21
C PHE A 84 -10.98 -13.55 10.64
N GLU A 85 -11.62 -14.71 10.55
CA GLU A 85 -11.09 -15.89 9.87
C GLU A 85 -12.14 -16.33 8.86
N GLN A 86 -11.79 -16.34 7.58
CA GLN A 86 -12.70 -16.77 6.53
C GLN A 86 -13.00 -18.26 6.66
N ARG A 87 -14.28 -18.62 6.73
CA ARG A 87 -14.68 -20.03 6.74
C ARG A 87 -14.70 -20.60 5.32
N PRO A 88 -14.53 -21.92 5.14
CA PRO A 88 -14.52 -22.54 3.80
C PRO A 88 -15.79 -22.32 2.96
N THR A 89 -16.94 -22.07 3.60
CA THR A 89 -18.23 -21.81 2.96
C THR A 89 -18.50 -20.33 2.68
N GLU A 90 -17.63 -19.46 3.17
CA GLU A 90 -17.70 -18.01 3.02
C GLU A 90 -16.86 -17.55 1.84
N ARG A 91 -17.29 -16.47 1.21
CA ARG A 91 -16.59 -15.83 0.10
C ARG A 91 -16.47 -14.34 0.37
N LEU A 92 -15.29 -13.81 0.10
CA LEU A 92 -15.03 -12.38 0.08
C LEU A 92 -15.52 -11.80 -1.24
N VAL A 93 -16.44 -10.83 -1.19
CA VAL A 93 -17.10 -10.35 -2.40
C VAL A 93 -16.16 -9.49 -3.23
N LEU A 94 -15.43 -8.54 -2.63
CA LEU A 94 -14.45 -7.74 -3.37
C LEU A 94 -13.29 -8.62 -3.84
N GLY A 95 -12.71 -9.40 -2.92
CA GLY A 95 -11.56 -10.25 -3.22
C GLY A 95 -11.82 -11.34 -4.26
N GLU A 96 -13.02 -11.94 -4.31
CA GLU A 96 -13.28 -13.16 -5.10
C GLU A 96 -14.38 -13.04 -6.18
N PHE A 97 -15.22 -12.00 -6.19
CA PHE A 97 -16.30 -11.87 -7.19
C PHE A 97 -15.95 -10.87 -8.29
N LEU A 98 -15.20 -9.82 -8.00
CA LEU A 98 -14.79 -8.82 -8.99
C LEU A 98 -13.85 -9.44 -10.04
N ASP A 99 -14.02 -9.02 -11.29
CA ASP A 99 -13.28 -9.45 -12.48
C ASP A 99 -13.40 -10.95 -12.83
N ARG A 100 -14.29 -11.66 -12.15
CA ARG A 100 -14.62 -13.06 -12.42
C ARG A 100 -15.27 -13.21 -13.79
N ARG A 101 -14.85 -14.18 -14.60
CA ARG A 101 -15.51 -14.52 -15.86
C ARG A 101 -16.61 -15.53 -15.62
N VAL A 102 -17.78 -15.15 -16.11
CA VAL A 102 -19.03 -15.86 -15.89
C VAL A 102 -19.80 -15.93 -17.19
N ARG A 103 -20.78 -16.83 -17.29
CA ARG A 103 -21.58 -16.98 -18.51
C ARG A 103 -23.00 -16.53 -18.29
N LEU A 104 -23.51 -15.71 -19.22
CA LEU A 104 -24.92 -15.39 -19.29
C LEU A 104 -25.71 -16.65 -19.61
N VAL A 105 -26.73 -16.96 -18.81
CA VAL A 105 -27.54 -18.18 -18.96
C VAL A 105 -28.37 -18.15 -20.25
N GLU A 106 -28.87 -16.97 -20.64
CA GLU A 106 -29.72 -16.83 -21.83
C GLU A 106 -28.95 -16.97 -23.14
N THR A 107 -27.75 -16.39 -23.22
CA THR A 107 -26.99 -16.32 -24.48
C THR A 107 -25.79 -17.27 -24.52
N GLY A 108 -25.34 -17.77 -23.37
CA GLY A 108 -24.10 -18.53 -23.23
C GLY A 108 -22.82 -17.69 -23.36
N GLU A 109 -22.95 -16.37 -23.55
CA GLU A 109 -21.82 -15.46 -23.71
C GLU A 109 -21.02 -15.32 -22.42
N GLU A 110 -19.69 -15.31 -22.55
CA GLU A 110 -18.77 -15.01 -21.45
C GLU A 110 -18.73 -13.49 -21.19
N VAL A 111 -18.89 -13.12 -19.94
CA VAL A 111 -18.87 -11.74 -19.44
C VAL A 111 -17.99 -11.65 -18.20
N THR A 112 -17.43 -10.47 -17.97
CA THR A 112 -16.61 -10.17 -16.78
C THR A 112 -17.44 -9.42 -15.76
N VAL A 113 -17.43 -9.84 -14.50
CA VAL A 113 -18.08 -9.13 -13.39
C VAL A 113 -17.25 -7.90 -13.04
N LEU A 114 -17.81 -6.71 -13.18
CA LEU A 114 -17.16 -5.45 -12.79
C LEU A 114 -17.57 -4.98 -11.39
N ASP A 115 -18.78 -5.34 -10.97
CA ASP A 115 -19.28 -5.04 -9.63
C ASP A 115 -20.45 -5.95 -9.26
N VAL A 116 -20.78 -5.95 -7.98
CA VAL A 116 -21.85 -6.73 -7.38
C VAL A 116 -22.77 -5.78 -6.63
N SER A 117 -24.08 -5.90 -6.79
CA SER A 117 -25.04 -5.14 -5.98
C SER A 117 -25.57 -5.95 -4.82
N VAL A 118 -25.76 -5.26 -3.70
CA VAL A 118 -26.32 -5.82 -2.49
C VAL A 118 -27.58 -5.05 -2.11
N GLN A 119 -28.62 -5.77 -1.71
CA GLN A 119 -29.89 -5.18 -1.29
C GLN A 119 -30.36 -5.75 0.04
N GLN A 120 -31.06 -4.93 0.82
CA GLN A 120 -31.74 -5.38 2.02
C GLN A 120 -33.15 -5.92 1.70
N LEU A 121 -33.46 -7.11 2.16
CA LEU A 121 -34.78 -7.72 1.98
C LEU A 121 -35.81 -7.12 2.95
N PRO A 122 -36.99 -6.67 2.46
CA PRO A 122 -38.01 -6.00 3.27
C PRO A 122 -38.54 -6.81 4.46
N ALA A 123 -38.56 -8.15 4.34
CA ALA A 123 -39.24 -9.01 5.31
C ALA A 123 -38.38 -9.45 6.50
N ARG A 124 -37.04 -9.40 6.41
CA ARG A 124 -36.14 -10.01 7.42
C ARG A 124 -34.92 -9.19 7.81
N ARG A 125 -34.71 -8.00 7.23
CA ARG A 125 -33.44 -7.25 7.32
C ARG A 125 -32.21 -8.05 6.86
N ASP A 126 -32.45 -9.16 6.15
CA ASP A 126 -31.41 -9.96 5.52
C ASP A 126 -30.88 -9.22 4.30
N TRP A 127 -29.58 -9.29 4.07
CA TRP A 127 -28.98 -8.77 2.86
C TRP A 127 -28.62 -9.90 1.92
N GLU A 128 -28.81 -9.68 0.64
CA GLU A 128 -28.38 -10.60 -0.40
C GLU A 128 -27.77 -9.85 -1.58
N ILE A 129 -26.94 -10.57 -2.32
CA ILE A 129 -26.42 -10.11 -3.61
C ILE A 129 -27.52 -10.34 -4.65
N ASP A 130 -28.07 -9.29 -5.24
CA ASP A 130 -29.20 -9.41 -6.17
C ASP A 130 -28.81 -9.27 -7.64
N LYS A 131 -27.78 -8.48 -7.97
CA LYS A 131 -27.36 -8.24 -9.35
C LYS A 131 -25.85 -8.18 -9.51
N TYR A 132 -25.43 -8.33 -10.75
CA TYR A 132 -24.07 -8.07 -11.19
C TYR A 132 -24.08 -6.91 -12.18
N PHE A 133 -23.05 -6.07 -12.08
CA PHE A 133 -22.66 -5.19 -13.17
C PHE A 133 -21.58 -5.91 -13.97
N VAL A 134 -21.82 -6.18 -15.25
CA VAL A 134 -20.94 -7.01 -16.08
C VAL A 134 -20.59 -6.31 -17.39
N ARG A 135 -19.48 -6.75 -18.00
CA ARG A 135 -19.00 -6.29 -19.31
C ARG A 135 -18.95 -7.47 -20.29
N LYS A 136 -19.53 -7.28 -21.47
CA LYS A 136 -19.43 -8.24 -22.59
C LYS A 136 -18.12 -8.08 -23.36
N GLY A 137 -17.54 -9.21 -23.77
CA GLY A 137 -16.41 -9.26 -24.69
C GLY A 137 -15.03 -9.40 -24.02
N LYS A 138 -14.05 -9.92 -24.78
CA LYS A 138 -12.67 -10.10 -24.31
C LYS A 138 -11.96 -8.74 -24.24
N GLY A 139 -11.56 -8.33 -23.03
CA GLY A 139 -10.67 -7.19 -22.82
C GLY A 139 -9.32 -7.48 -23.49
N GLY A 140 -8.95 -6.65 -24.45
CA GLY A 140 -7.67 -6.71 -25.15
C GLY A 140 -7.40 -5.37 -25.81
N ALA A 141 -6.13 -4.95 -25.85
CA ALA A 141 -5.64 -3.58 -26.05
C ALA A 141 -6.10 -2.84 -27.32
N LEU A 142 -6.81 -3.47 -28.26
CA LEU A 142 -7.18 -2.88 -29.55
C LEU A 142 -8.67 -2.95 -29.93
N ARG A 143 -9.62 -3.22 -29.03
CA ARG A 143 -11.06 -3.27 -29.38
C ARG A 143 -11.96 -2.47 -28.44
N ARG A 144 -12.99 -1.84 -29.03
CA ARG A 144 -14.04 -1.00 -28.40
C ARG A 144 -14.41 -1.51 -27.01
N LYS A 145 -14.38 -0.61 -26.02
CA LYS A 145 -14.91 -0.82 -24.65
C LYS A 145 -16.22 -1.62 -24.74
N GLY A 146 -16.20 -2.85 -24.25
CA GLY A 146 -17.31 -3.78 -24.36
C GLY A 146 -18.60 -3.21 -23.76
N GLU A 147 -19.76 -3.66 -24.25
CA GLU A 147 -21.06 -3.25 -23.73
C GLU A 147 -21.16 -3.63 -22.23
N THR A 148 -21.49 -2.66 -21.39
CA THR A 148 -21.74 -2.88 -19.95
C THR A 148 -23.22 -2.98 -19.67
N LEU A 149 -23.61 -3.88 -18.78
CA LEU A 149 -25.00 -4.16 -18.44
C LEU A 149 -25.14 -4.65 -17.00
N THR A 150 -26.30 -4.39 -16.41
CA THR A 150 -26.67 -4.92 -15.10
C THR A 150 -27.60 -6.12 -15.30
N VAL A 151 -27.23 -7.27 -14.74
CA VAL A 151 -28.00 -8.52 -14.83
C VAL A 151 -28.37 -9.05 -13.46
N GLU A 152 -29.52 -9.71 -13.37
CA GLU A 152 -29.95 -10.40 -12.15
C GLU A 152 -28.99 -11.53 -11.78
N TRP A 153 -28.89 -11.87 -10.50
CA TRP A 153 -28.06 -12.97 -10.01
C TRP A 153 -28.27 -14.27 -10.80
N SER A 154 -29.53 -14.61 -11.07
CA SER A 154 -29.91 -15.85 -11.77
C SER A 154 -29.59 -15.86 -13.26
N ALA A 155 -29.26 -14.71 -13.85
CA ALA A 155 -28.93 -14.60 -15.27
C ALA A 155 -27.49 -15.04 -15.56
N VAL A 156 -26.72 -15.38 -14.52
CA VAL A 156 -25.29 -15.69 -14.61
C VAL A 156 -25.01 -17.08 -14.01
N SER A 157 -24.12 -17.82 -14.67
CA SER A 157 -23.59 -19.12 -14.22
C SER A 157 -22.06 -19.11 -14.24
N GLY A 158 -21.41 -20.03 -13.51
CA GLY A 158 -19.94 -20.16 -13.53
C GLY A 158 -19.21 -19.78 -12.23
N PHE A 159 -19.93 -19.47 -11.15
CA PHE A 159 -19.34 -19.40 -9.80
C PHE A 159 -19.03 -20.80 -9.26
N SER A 160 -18.14 -21.54 -9.93
CA SER A 160 -17.58 -22.82 -9.48
C SER A 160 -16.09 -22.67 -9.14
N LEU A 161 -15.59 -23.54 -8.25
CA LEU A 161 -14.48 -23.35 -7.30
C LEU A 161 -13.08 -22.97 -7.80
N GLN A 162 -12.83 -22.77 -9.08
CA GLN A 162 -11.52 -22.30 -9.54
C GLN A 162 -11.64 -21.67 -10.92
N GLU A 163 -11.25 -20.41 -11.05
CA GLU A 163 -11.11 -19.74 -12.34
C GLU A 163 -9.63 -19.53 -12.62
N ASP A 164 -9.16 -19.86 -13.83
CA ASP A 164 -7.80 -19.59 -14.27
C ASP A 164 -7.73 -18.29 -15.05
N GLY A 165 -6.93 -17.33 -14.57
CA GLY A 165 -6.77 -16.01 -15.17
C GLY A 165 -7.98 -15.12 -14.93
N GLN A 166 -8.25 -14.79 -13.67
CA GLN A 166 -9.24 -13.77 -13.30
C GLN A 166 -8.57 -12.40 -13.48
N GLY A 167 -9.23 -11.47 -14.17
CA GLY A 167 -8.71 -10.11 -14.31
C GLY A 167 -8.60 -9.41 -12.95
N ALA A 168 -7.96 -8.27 -12.87
CA ALA A 168 -7.90 -7.49 -11.63
C ALA A 168 -8.27 -6.02 -11.82
N GLU A 169 -8.76 -5.64 -13.01
CA GLU A 169 -8.95 -4.24 -13.36
C GLU A 169 -9.96 -3.52 -12.45
N SER A 170 -11.06 -4.19 -12.07
CA SER A 170 -12.08 -3.59 -11.19
C SER A 170 -11.62 -3.55 -9.74
N LEU A 171 -10.85 -4.54 -9.31
CA LEU A 171 -10.25 -4.56 -7.98
C LEU A 171 -9.16 -3.48 -7.85
N VAL A 172 -8.29 -3.33 -8.86
CA VAL A 172 -7.29 -2.26 -8.95
C VAL A 172 -7.95 -0.88 -8.95
N ALA A 173 -9.01 -0.66 -9.74
CA ALA A 173 -9.75 0.60 -9.73
C ALA A 173 -10.37 0.94 -8.36
N THR A 174 -10.64 -0.08 -7.54
CA THR A 174 -11.07 0.11 -6.15
C THR A 174 -9.90 0.52 -5.26
N PHE A 175 -8.71 -0.04 -5.51
CA PHE A 175 -7.47 0.22 -4.77
C PHE A 175 -6.78 1.54 -5.14
N GLU A 176 -7.00 2.10 -6.33
CA GLU A 176 -6.48 3.41 -6.78
C GLU A 176 -6.79 4.56 -5.80
N ARG A 177 -7.85 4.43 -4.99
CA ARG A 177 -8.28 5.46 -4.02
C ARG A 177 -7.75 5.24 -2.61
N LEU A 178 -7.08 4.12 -2.37
CA LEU A 178 -6.56 3.74 -1.06
C LEU A 178 -5.10 4.18 -0.93
N ARG A 179 -4.58 4.25 0.30
CA ARG A 179 -3.15 4.49 0.52
C ARG A 179 -2.36 3.20 0.21
N PRO A 180 -1.07 3.27 -0.17
CA PRO A 180 -0.26 2.08 -0.41
C PRO A 180 -0.34 1.06 0.72
N THR A 181 -0.19 1.52 1.97
CA THR A 181 -0.32 0.69 3.17
C THR A 181 -1.68 -0.01 3.32
N ASP A 182 -2.77 0.64 2.89
CA ASP A 182 -4.11 0.05 2.91
C ASP A 182 -4.25 -1.05 1.85
N VAL A 183 -3.60 -0.87 0.69
CA VAL A 183 -3.56 -1.83 -0.41
C VAL A 183 -2.67 -3.01 -0.05
N ALA A 184 -1.49 -2.77 0.50
CA ALA A 184 -0.57 -3.80 1.01
C ALA A 184 -1.29 -4.72 2.00
N ASN A 185 -1.95 -4.15 3.00
CA ASN A 185 -2.76 -4.93 3.94
C ASN A 185 -3.89 -5.71 3.22
N ALA A 186 -4.55 -5.12 2.22
CA ALA A 186 -5.56 -5.83 1.42
C ALA A 186 -4.96 -7.03 0.70
N LEU A 187 -3.84 -6.84 0.01
CA LEU A 187 -3.08 -7.85 -0.75
C LEU A 187 -2.56 -8.99 0.13
N HIS A 188 -2.04 -8.67 1.32
CA HIS A 188 -1.52 -9.65 2.28
C HIS A 188 -2.57 -10.73 2.59
N HIS A 189 -3.84 -10.35 2.67
CA HIS A 189 -4.94 -11.24 2.98
C HIS A 189 -5.63 -11.87 1.75
N LEU A 190 -5.22 -11.54 0.54
CA LEU A 190 -5.69 -12.24 -0.66
C LEU A 190 -5.01 -13.61 -0.77
N SER A 191 -5.67 -14.54 -1.48
CA SER A 191 -4.99 -15.79 -1.84
C SER A 191 -3.76 -15.51 -2.72
N PRO A 192 -2.69 -16.32 -2.66
CA PRO A 192 -1.47 -16.16 -3.47
C PRO A 192 -1.71 -15.96 -4.97
N LYS A 193 -2.74 -16.62 -5.51
CA LYS A 193 -3.15 -16.46 -6.91
C LYS A 193 -3.70 -15.05 -7.16
N ARG A 194 -4.62 -14.62 -6.31
CA ARG A 194 -5.31 -13.34 -6.46
C ARG A 194 -4.36 -12.16 -6.22
N ARG A 195 -3.44 -12.30 -5.26
CA ARG A 195 -2.37 -11.33 -5.02
C ARG A 195 -1.52 -11.11 -6.27
N ALA A 196 -1.06 -12.19 -6.90
CA ALA A 196 -0.28 -12.11 -8.14
C ALA A 196 -1.08 -11.51 -9.32
N GLU A 197 -2.36 -11.83 -9.46
CA GLU A 197 -3.24 -11.23 -10.48
C GLU A 197 -3.40 -9.71 -10.28
N VAL A 198 -3.51 -9.25 -9.03
CA VAL A 198 -3.59 -7.81 -8.73
C VAL A 198 -2.26 -7.12 -8.94
N ALA A 199 -1.15 -7.70 -8.44
CA ALA A 199 0.19 -7.14 -8.63
C ALA A 199 0.52 -6.97 -10.12
N ALA A 200 0.22 -7.98 -10.96
CA ALA A 200 0.44 -7.90 -12.40
C ALA A 200 -0.43 -6.86 -13.13
N ALA A 201 -1.48 -6.33 -12.48
CA ALA A 201 -2.38 -5.33 -13.04
C ALA A 201 -2.11 -3.89 -12.57
N LEU A 202 -1.29 -3.71 -11.52
CA LEU A 202 -0.81 -2.40 -11.08
C LEU A 202 0.30 -1.91 -12.02
N ASP A 203 0.34 -0.59 -12.23
CA ASP A 203 1.50 0.06 -12.85
C ASP A 203 2.75 -0.05 -11.94
N ASP A 204 3.94 0.22 -12.49
CA ASP A 204 5.21 -0.06 -11.80
C ASP A 204 5.36 0.78 -10.54
N ASP A 205 5.20 2.10 -10.65
CA ASP A 205 5.25 3.06 -9.54
C ASP A 205 4.27 2.65 -8.44
N ARG A 206 3.02 2.34 -8.81
CA ARG A 206 2.02 1.95 -7.81
C ARG A 206 2.30 0.61 -7.15
N LEU A 207 2.92 -0.33 -7.88
CA LEU A 207 3.28 -1.62 -7.32
C LEU A 207 4.48 -1.48 -6.38
N ALA A 208 5.45 -0.64 -6.72
CA ALA A 208 6.59 -0.29 -5.87
C ALA A 208 6.13 0.24 -4.50
N ASP A 209 5.33 1.32 -4.48
CA ASP A 209 4.76 1.89 -3.24
C ASP A 209 4.08 0.82 -2.34
N VAL A 210 3.42 -0.15 -2.98
CA VAL A 210 2.64 -1.19 -2.28
C VAL A 210 3.54 -2.31 -1.78
N LEU A 211 4.63 -2.61 -2.48
CA LEU A 211 5.61 -3.61 -2.08
C LEU A 211 6.39 -3.16 -0.84
N GLU A 212 6.83 -1.91 -0.78
CA GLU A 212 7.54 -1.31 0.38
C GLU A 212 6.75 -1.47 1.70
N GLU A 213 5.42 -1.51 1.58
CA GLU A 213 4.50 -1.63 2.71
C GLU A 213 4.07 -3.07 3.02
N LEU A 214 4.46 -4.04 2.20
CA LEU A 214 4.13 -5.46 2.38
C LEU A 214 5.16 -6.16 3.29
N PRO A 215 4.78 -7.26 3.98
CA PRO A 215 5.75 -8.14 4.61
C PRO A 215 6.70 -8.76 3.58
N GLU A 216 7.96 -8.98 3.96
CA GLU A 216 9.05 -9.47 3.09
C GLU A 216 8.66 -10.74 2.32
N ASP A 217 8.06 -11.73 2.98
CA ASP A 217 7.58 -12.97 2.37
C ASP A 217 6.63 -12.72 1.19
N ASP A 218 5.75 -11.72 1.32
CA ASP A 218 4.79 -11.36 0.28
C ASP A 218 5.47 -10.59 -0.86
N GLN A 219 6.45 -9.74 -0.55
CA GLN A 219 7.24 -9.01 -1.55
C GLN A 219 7.98 -9.99 -2.47
N VAL A 220 8.72 -10.93 -1.86
CA VAL A 220 9.47 -11.98 -2.56
C VAL A 220 8.53 -12.86 -3.40
N GLU A 221 7.37 -13.23 -2.86
CA GLU A 221 6.38 -14.03 -3.60
C GLU A 221 5.86 -13.29 -4.85
N ILE A 222 5.61 -11.98 -4.74
CA ILE A 222 5.12 -11.17 -5.85
C ILE A 222 6.22 -11.01 -6.92
N ILE A 223 7.41 -10.54 -6.53
CA ILE A 223 8.54 -10.33 -7.46
C ILE A 223 8.88 -11.62 -8.20
N GLY A 224 8.95 -12.75 -7.50
CA GLY A 224 9.27 -14.05 -8.10
C GLY A 224 8.23 -14.58 -9.11
N LYS A 225 7.04 -13.98 -9.16
CA LYS A 225 5.97 -14.33 -10.12
C LYS A 225 5.85 -13.36 -11.29
N LEU A 226 6.49 -12.19 -11.22
CA LEU A 226 6.50 -11.23 -12.31
C LEU A 226 7.43 -11.72 -13.44
N GLN A 227 7.25 -11.12 -14.62
CA GLN A 227 8.24 -11.27 -15.70
C GLN A 227 9.51 -10.52 -15.30
N GLU A 228 10.69 -11.04 -15.65
CA GLU A 228 11.96 -10.52 -15.15
C GLU A 228 12.17 -9.03 -15.48
N GLU A 229 11.80 -8.62 -16.70
CA GLU A 229 11.89 -7.20 -17.10
C GLU A 229 10.95 -6.33 -16.28
N ARG A 230 9.73 -6.81 -16.02
CA ARG A 230 8.74 -6.10 -15.19
C ARG A 230 9.20 -6.01 -13.74
N ALA A 231 9.80 -7.07 -13.20
CA ALA A 231 10.34 -7.06 -11.85
C ALA A 231 11.47 -6.04 -11.71
N ALA A 232 12.35 -5.94 -12.72
CA ALA A 232 13.39 -4.92 -12.75
C ALA A 232 12.78 -3.50 -12.84
N ASP A 233 11.81 -3.27 -13.72
CA ASP A 233 11.12 -1.97 -13.83
C ASP A 233 10.47 -1.54 -12.50
N VAL A 234 9.89 -2.49 -11.74
CA VAL A 234 9.30 -2.22 -10.42
C VAL A 234 10.37 -1.90 -9.38
N LEU A 235 11.48 -2.66 -9.36
CA LEU A 235 12.61 -2.39 -8.45
C LEU A 235 13.27 -1.04 -8.74
N GLU A 236 13.28 -0.57 -9.99
CA GLU A 236 13.74 0.77 -10.35
C GLU A 236 12.80 1.89 -9.89
N ALA A 237 11.53 1.57 -9.62
CA ALA A 237 10.53 2.52 -9.16
C ALA A 237 10.37 2.55 -7.64
N MET A 238 10.99 1.59 -6.92
CA MET A 238 11.04 1.54 -5.47
C MET A 238 12.10 2.48 -4.91
N ASP A 239 11.93 2.88 -3.66
CA ASP A 239 12.99 3.55 -2.92
C ASP A 239 14.25 2.64 -2.87
N PRO A 240 15.47 3.17 -3.13
CA PRO A 240 16.66 2.34 -3.33
C PRO A 240 17.04 1.43 -2.15
N ASP A 241 16.74 1.86 -0.94
CA ASP A 241 16.91 1.12 0.32
C ASP A 241 15.93 -0.04 0.42
N ASP A 242 14.64 0.18 0.19
CA ASP A 242 13.65 -0.90 0.15
C ASP A 242 13.96 -1.91 -0.97
N ALA A 243 14.41 -1.45 -2.14
CA ALA A 243 14.84 -2.32 -3.22
C ALA A 243 16.07 -3.17 -2.84
N ALA A 244 17.01 -2.59 -2.09
CA ALA A 244 18.20 -3.29 -1.60
C ALA A 244 17.84 -4.37 -0.57
N ASP A 245 16.90 -4.08 0.34
CA ASP A 245 16.41 -5.03 1.34
C ASP A 245 15.68 -6.19 0.66
N LEU A 246 14.73 -5.89 -0.22
CA LEU A 246 13.99 -6.91 -0.99
C LEU A 246 14.92 -7.81 -1.83
N LEU A 247 15.89 -7.22 -2.53
CA LEU A 247 16.85 -8.00 -3.29
C LEU A 247 17.75 -8.88 -2.40
N SER A 248 18.04 -8.46 -1.18
CA SER A 248 18.87 -9.21 -0.22
C SER A 248 18.21 -10.52 0.20
N GLU A 249 16.87 -10.57 0.23
CA GLU A 249 16.09 -11.78 0.53
C GLU A 249 15.99 -12.77 -0.65
N LEU A 250 16.34 -12.33 -1.87
CA LEU A 250 16.30 -13.20 -3.04
C LEU A 250 17.54 -14.12 -3.14
N PRO A 251 17.40 -15.30 -3.76
CA PRO A 251 18.55 -16.12 -4.14
C PRO A 251 19.53 -15.33 -5.01
N GLU A 252 20.83 -15.53 -4.77
CA GLU A 252 21.91 -14.76 -5.41
C GLU A 252 21.84 -14.74 -6.95
N GLU A 253 21.42 -15.85 -7.57
CA GLU A 253 21.25 -15.93 -9.02
C GLU A 253 20.11 -15.03 -9.53
N ASP A 254 18.99 -14.97 -8.80
CA ASP A 254 17.83 -14.16 -9.16
C ASP A 254 18.14 -12.66 -8.96
N LYS A 255 18.80 -12.33 -7.85
CA LYS A 255 19.30 -10.98 -7.52
C LYS A 255 20.19 -10.42 -8.63
N GLU A 256 21.25 -11.13 -9.02
CA GLU A 256 22.19 -10.64 -10.04
C GLU A 256 21.53 -10.52 -11.42
N ARG A 257 20.57 -11.39 -11.74
CA ARG A 257 19.80 -11.30 -12.98
C ARG A 257 18.94 -10.04 -13.01
N LEU A 258 18.21 -9.74 -11.93
CA LEU A 258 17.39 -8.52 -11.84
C LEU A 258 18.25 -7.26 -11.88
N LEU A 259 19.35 -7.21 -11.11
CA LEU A 259 20.31 -6.10 -11.14
C LEU A 259 21.01 -5.90 -12.49
N THR A 260 21.01 -6.91 -13.36
CA THR A 260 21.54 -6.80 -14.75
C THR A 260 20.50 -6.23 -15.70
N LEU A 261 19.21 -6.44 -15.42
CA LEU A 261 18.10 -5.90 -16.20
C LEU A 261 17.78 -4.45 -15.84
N MET A 262 18.07 -4.05 -14.61
CA MET A 262 17.91 -2.67 -14.15
C MET A 262 18.81 -1.68 -14.92
N ARG A 263 18.40 -0.41 -14.94
CA ARG A 263 19.23 0.70 -15.42
C ARG A 263 20.55 0.76 -14.63
N PRO A 264 21.68 1.03 -15.31
CA PRO A 264 23.00 0.98 -14.66
C PRO A 264 23.16 1.89 -13.43
N ASP A 265 22.54 3.06 -13.44
CA ASP A 265 22.65 4.04 -12.35
C ASP A 265 21.87 3.57 -11.11
N ASP A 266 20.60 3.21 -11.27
CA ASP A 266 19.77 2.63 -10.19
C ASP A 266 20.39 1.34 -9.62
N ALA A 267 20.86 0.45 -10.50
CA ALA A 267 21.51 -0.79 -10.08
C ALA A 267 22.87 -0.55 -9.38
N ALA A 268 23.51 0.59 -9.60
CA ALA A 268 24.74 0.96 -8.89
C ALA A 268 24.44 1.49 -7.48
N ASP A 269 23.33 2.20 -7.31
CA ASP A 269 22.87 2.72 -6.04
C ASP A 269 22.44 1.59 -5.11
N VAL A 270 21.60 0.68 -5.61
CA VAL A 270 21.18 -0.52 -4.88
C VAL A 270 22.38 -1.41 -4.51
N ARG A 271 23.30 -1.70 -5.45
CA ARG A 271 24.51 -2.48 -5.14
C ARG A 271 25.39 -1.83 -4.07
N ARG A 272 25.42 -0.50 -4.03
CA ARG A 272 26.16 0.24 -3.01
C ARG A 272 25.52 0.04 -1.64
N LEU A 273 24.19 0.16 -1.54
CA LEU A 273 23.46 -0.08 -0.29
C LEU A 273 23.66 -1.50 0.24
N MET A 274 23.52 -2.51 -0.62
CA MET A 274 23.75 -3.92 -0.28
C MET A 274 25.19 -4.25 0.17
N SER A 275 26.15 -3.34 -0.02
CA SER A 275 27.53 -3.52 0.45
C SER A 275 27.71 -3.14 1.93
N TYR A 276 26.76 -2.40 2.50
CA TYR A 276 26.75 -2.05 3.92
C TYR A 276 26.07 -3.15 4.75
N GLU A 277 26.30 -3.11 6.06
CA GLU A 277 25.62 -4.01 6.97
C GLU A 277 24.23 -3.45 7.29
N GLU A 278 23.21 -4.30 7.26
CA GLU A 278 21.79 -3.96 7.40
C GLU A 278 21.50 -3.04 8.59
N ARG A 279 22.13 -3.29 9.75
CA ARG A 279 21.90 -2.56 11.00
C ARG A 279 22.91 -1.43 11.21
N THR A 280 23.33 -0.78 10.13
CA THR A 280 24.20 0.41 10.14
C THR A 280 23.59 1.57 9.36
N ALA A 281 24.08 2.79 9.57
CA ALA A 281 23.60 3.97 8.86
C ALA A 281 23.69 3.82 7.33
N GLY A 282 24.66 3.07 6.81
CA GLY A 282 24.79 2.79 5.38
C GLY A 282 23.79 1.76 4.86
N GLY A 283 23.34 0.82 5.70
CA GLY A 283 22.29 -0.14 5.36
C GLY A 283 20.89 0.49 5.42
N LEU A 284 20.70 1.47 6.30
CA LEU A 284 19.42 2.15 6.56
C LEU A 284 19.20 3.44 5.74
N MET A 285 20.17 3.85 4.93
CA MET A 285 20.07 5.13 4.22
C MET A 285 19.46 4.93 2.85
N THR A 286 18.65 5.89 2.43
CA THR A 286 18.36 6.06 1.02
C THR A 286 19.47 6.83 0.31
N THR A 287 19.71 6.51 -0.95
CA THR A 287 20.70 7.20 -1.82
C THR A 287 20.13 8.41 -2.54
N GLU A 288 18.83 8.66 -2.43
CA GLU A 288 18.12 9.77 -3.11
C GLU A 288 17.62 10.87 -2.17
N PRO A 289 18.43 11.43 -1.25
CA PRO A 289 18.00 12.58 -0.47
C PRO A 289 17.93 13.83 -1.33
N ILE A 290 17.20 14.87 -0.87
CA ILE A 290 17.12 16.14 -1.60
C ILE A 290 18.47 16.86 -1.54
N ILE A 291 19.23 16.80 -2.64
CA ILE A 291 20.54 17.45 -2.76
C ILE A 291 20.42 18.75 -3.56
N LEU A 292 21.06 19.81 -3.05
CA LEU A 292 21.21 21.07 -3.76
C LEU A 292 22.65 21.59 -3.70
N ARG A 293 23.01 22.34 -4.74
CA ARG A 293 24.26 23.10 -4.78
C ARG A 293 24.16 24.38 -3.94
N PRO A 294 25.28 24.96 -3.50
CA PRO A 294 25.26 26.11 -2.60
C PRO A 294 24.68 27.38 -3.26
N ASP A 295 24.75 27.45 -4.58
CA ASP A 295 24.21 28.52 -5.41
C ASP A 295 22.73 28.36 -5.77
N ALA A 296 22.07 27.28 -5.33
CA ALA A 296 20.62 27.13 -5.43
C ALA A 296 19.89 28.16 -4.56
N THR A 297 18.70 28.55 -5.00
CA THR A 297 17.85 29.48 -4.25
C THR A 297 16.90 28.75 -3.30
N VAL A 298 16.37 29.47 -2.31
CA VAL A 298 15.28 28.97 -1.45
C VAL A 298 14.07 28.53 -2.29
N ALA A 299 13.79 29.21 -3.40
CA ALA A 299 12.72 28.81 -4.32
C ALA A 299 13.00 27.46 -4.98
N ASP A 300 14.25 27.18 -5.37
CA ASP A 300 14.64 25.87 -5.93
C ASP A 300 14.47 24.77 -4.88
N ALA A 301 14.86 25.05 -3.63
CA ALA A 301 14.71 24.11 -2.52
C ALA A 301 13.25 23.79 -2.20
N LEU A 302 12.40 24.82 -2.09
CA LEU A 302 10.96 24.64 -1.92
C LEU A 302 10.33 23.94 -3.12
N ALA A 303 10.91 24.06 -4.32
CA ALA A 303 10.44 23.36 -5.50
C ALA A 303 10.72 21.85 -5.44
N ARG A 304 11.85 21.44 -4.85
CA ARG A 304 12.16 20.03 -4.59
C ARG A 304 11.30 19.46 -3.46
N VAL A 305 11.26 20.13 -2.31
CA VAL A 305 10.52 19.70 -1.11
C VAL A 305 9.02 19.48 -1.34
N ARG A 306 8.41 20.17 -2.31
CA ARG A 306 6.97 20.02 -2.61
C ARG A 306 6.62 18.87 -3.55
N GLN A 307 7.60 18.08 -4.02
CA GLN A 307 7.31 16.89 -4.82
C GLN A 307 6.43 15.94 -4.00
N ALA A 308 5.36 15.44 -4.61
CA ALA A 308 4.34 14.69 -3.89
C ALA A 308 4.79 13.27 -3.52
N ASP A 309 5.76 12.77 -4.25
CA ASP A 309 6.26 11.40 -4.16
C ASP A 309 7.31 11.26 -3.03
N LEU A 310 7.85 12.38 -2.52
CA LEU A 310 8.78 12.36 -1.39
C LEU A 310 8.05 12.04 -0.09
N SER A 311 8.62 11.11 0.69
CA SER A 311 8.16 10.84 2.05
C SER A 311 8.20 12.13 2.90
N PRO A 312 7.29 12.29 3.88
CA PRO A 312 7.32 13.45 4.76
C PRO A 312 8.66 13.64 5.50
N ALA A 313 9.39 12.56 5.78
CA ALA A 313 10.68 12.60 6.44
C ALA A 313 11.78 13.10 5.50
N LEU A 314 11.85 12.61 4.26
CA LEU A 314 12.78 13.09 3.24
C LEU A 314 12.49 14.55 2.86
N ALA A 315 11.23 14.91 2.69
CA ALA A 315 10.80 16.27 2.38
C ALA A 315 11.13 17.29 3.49
N ALA A 316 11.46 16.85 4.70
CA ALA A 316 11.70 17.75 5.82
C ALA A 316 13.06 18.48 5.75
N GLN A 317 14.01 17.99 4.96
CA GLN A 317 15.38 18.50 4.92
C GLN A 317 15.95 18.55 3.50
N VAL A 318 16.91 19.45 3.30
CA VAL A 318 17.67 19.59 2.06
C VAL A 318 19.15 19.59 2.38
N TYR A 319 19.93 18.77 1.69
CA TYR A 319 21.37 18.64 1.90
C TYR A 319 22.12 19.49 0.89
N VAL A 320 22.97 20.39 1.39
CA VAL A 320 23.75 21.29 0.54
C VAL A 320 25.14 20.71 0.32
N CYS A 321 25.44 20.34 -0.93
CA CYS A 321 26.68 19.65 -1.30
C CYS A 321 27.40 20.35 -2.44
N ARG A 322 28.69 20.02 -2.63
CA ARG A 322 29.39 20.32 -3.89
C ARG A 322 29.05 19.24 -4.92
N SER A 323 29.22 19.57 -6.20
CA SER A 323 28.97 18.63 -7.30
C SER A 323 29.76 17.31 -7.15
N PRO A 324 29.22 16.17 -7.61
CA PRO A 324 27.97 16.01 -8.38
C PRO A 324 26.68 16.19 -7.55
N ASP A 325 25.54 16.25 -8.24
CA ASP A 325 24.22 16.54 -7.67
C ASP A 325 23.45 15.26 -7.28
N GLU A 326 24.13 14.11 -7.33
CA GLU A 326 23.66 12.75 -7.00
C GLU A 326 24.65 12.12 -6.00
N THR A 327 24.22 11.11 -5.23
CA THR A 327 25.11 10.42 -4.31
C THR A 327 25.99 9.39 -5.03
N PRO A 328 27.25 9.19 -4.63
CA PRO A 328 28.04 10.02 -3.72
C PRO A 328 28.30 11.42 -4.28
N THR A 329 28.02 12.45 -3.48
CA THR A 329 28.20 13.84 -3.89
C THR A 329 29.65 14.30 -3.73
N GLY A 330 29.94 15.58 -3.99
CA GLY A 330 31.14 16.21 -3.47
C GLY A 330 31.02 16.54 -1.98
N LYS A 331 31.87 17.44 -1.48
CA LYS A 331 31.87 17.81 -0.05
C LYS A 331 30.48 18.26 0.44
N TYR A 332 29.95 17.59 1.47
CA TYR A 332 28.79 17.99 2.24
C TYR A 332 29.08 19.28 3.03
N LEU A 333 28.19 20.27 2.93
CA LEU A 333 28.36 21.58 3.57
C LEU A 333 27.41 21.80 4.76
N GLY A 334 26.30 21.06 4.82
CA GLY A 334 25.30 21.17 5.87
C GLY A 334 23.88 20.93 5.34
N THR A 335 22.89 21.04 6.23
CA THR A 335 21.48 20.81 5.91
C THR A 335 20.67 22.09 6.02
N VAL A 336 19.53 22.15 5.35
CA VAL A 336 18.54 23.21 5.49
C VAL A 336 17.18 22.58 5.76
N HIS A 337 16.64 22.82 6.94
CA HIS A 337 15.31 22.37 7.31
C HIS A 337 14.21 23.11 6.52
N PHE A 338 13.16 22.42 6.11
CA PHE A 338 12.10 23.04 5.30
C PHE A 338 11.41 24.23 5.99
N GLN A 339 11.30 24.20 7.33
CA GLN A 339 10.73 25.30 8.11
C GLN A 339 11.58 26.58 8.01
N ARG A 340 12.91 26.44 7.80
CA ARG A 340 13.80 27.55 7.53
C ARG A 340 13.53 28.12 6.14
N LEU A 341 13.41 27.26 5.12
CA LEU A 341 13.07 27.67 3.76
C LEU A 341 11.77 28.50 3.68
N LEU A 342 10.76 28.17 4.48
CA LEU A 342 9.49 28.91 4.54
C LEU A 342 9.60 30.31 5.18
N ARG A 343 10.70 30.60 5.90
CA ARG A 343 10.90 31.86 6.64
C ARG A 343 11.85 32.82 5.93
N ASP A 344 12.60 32.35 4.95
CA ASP A 344 13.56 33.14 4.19
C ASP A 344 13.01 33.57 2.82
N PRO A 345 13.51 34.68 2.25
CA PRO A 345 13.07 35.14 0.94
C PRO A 345 13.38 34.10 -0.16
N PRO A 346 12.47 33.89 -1.14
CA PRO A 346 12.63 32.83 -2.16
C PRO A 346 13.87 33.01 -3.06
N TYR A 347 14.37 34.24 -3.21
CA TYR A 347 15.57 34.54 -4.01
C TYR A 347 16.88 34.41 -3.23
N ALA A 348 16.82 34.19 -1.91
CA ALA A 348 18.03 34.01 -1.11
C ALA A 348 18.71 32.68 -1.47
N LEU A 349 20.02 32.62 -1.34
CA LEU A 349 20.78 31.39 -1.59
C LEU A 349 20.66 30.44 -0.41
N VAL A 350 20.52 29.14 -0.68
CA VAL A 350 20.50 28.11 0.37
C VAL A 350 21.78 28.15 1.21
N SER A 351 22.94 28.44 0.61
CA SER A 351 24.21 28.57 1.32
C SER A 351 24.22 29.62 2.44
N SER A 352 23.31 30.60 2.41
CA SER A 352 23.23 31.65 3.42
C SER A 352 22.47 31.23 4.69
N ILE A 353 21.78 30.09 4.64
CA ILE A 353 20.90 29.58 5.70
C ILE A 353 21.18 28.11 6.04
N VAL A 354 22.32 27.58 5.58
CA VAL A 354 22.80 26.23 5.93
C VAL A 354 23.06 26.12 7.42
N ASP A 355 22.54 25.06 8.01
CA ASP A 355 22.91 24.58 9.33
C ASP A 355 24.08 23.58 9.18
N SER A 356 25.22 23.95 9.77
CA SER A 356 26.43 23.12 9.82
C SER A 356 26.75 22.60 11.23
N ASP A 357 25.85 22.81 12.19
CA ASP A 357 26.05 22.41 13.59
C ASP A 357 25.70 20.93 13.80
N LEU A 358 24.86 20.36 12.93
CA LEU A 358 24.55 18.93 12.91
C LEU A 358 25.68 18.12 12.28
N ILE A 359 26.29 17.26 13.09
CA ILE A 359 27.38 16.37 12.69
C ILE A 359 26.80 15.21 11.86
N PRO A 360 27.27 14.98 10.63
CA PRO A 360 26.84 13.82 9.84
C PRO A 360 27.36 12.51 10.43
N LEU A 361 26.69 11.40 10.11
CA LEU A 361 27.08 10.06 10.55
C LEU A 361 27.99 9.38 9.53
N ALA A 362 28.83 8.45 9.99
CA ALA A 362 29.59 7.55 9.13
C ALA A 362 28.70 6.35 8.72
N PRO A 363 28.92 5.73 7.55
CA PRO A 363 28.08 4.62 7.08
C PRO A 363 28.12 3.39 8.00
N ASP A 364 29.22 3.16 8.72
CA ASP A 364 29.37 2.06 9.68
C ASP A 364 28.75 2.36 11.06
N THR A 365 28.10 3.52 11.24
CA THR A 365 27.46 3.88 12.51
C THR A 365 26.33 2.88 12.82
N PRO A 366 26.35 2.19 13.98
CA PRO A 366 25.36 1.16 14.27
C PRO A 366 23.98 1.76 14.52
N LEU A 367 22.91 1.03 14.18
CA LEU A 367 21.50 1.43 14.33
C LEU A 367 21.21 2.06 15.70
N SER A 368 21.67 1.46 16.80
CA SER A 368 21.44 2.00 18.16
C SER A 368 21.98 3.43 18.37
N ALA A 369 23.11 3.76 17.73
CA ALA A 369 23.68 5.11 17.77
C ALA A 369 22.90 6.05 16.85
N VAL A 370 22.48 5.59 15.67
CA VAL A 370 21.59 6.34 14.75
C VAL A 370 20.29 6.72 15.46
N THR A 371 19.60 5.75 16.07
CA THR A 371 18.38 5.95 16.85
C THR A 371 18.58 6.97 17.96
N SER A 372 19.65 6.81 18.75
CA SER A 372 19.95 7.72 19.86
C SER A 372 20.21 9.14 19.37
N TYR A 373 20.86 9.29 18.21
CA TYR A 373 21.15 10.58 17.60
C TYR A 373 19.87 11.27 17.11
N LEU A 374 19.03 10.57 16.33
CA LEU A 374 17.71 11.06 15.90
C LEU A 374 16.87 11.53 17.09
N ALA A 375 16.79 10.71 18.13
CA ALA A 375 16.01 11.00 19.34
C ALA A 375 16.57 12.19 20.15
N ALA A 376 17.89 12.25 20.35
CA ALA A 376 18.53 13.31 21.16
C ALA A 376 18.34 14.70 20.55
N TYR A 377 18.34 14.79 19.22
CA TYR A 377 18.23 16.05 18.49
C TYR A 377 16.84 16.32 17.89
N ASN A 378 15.86 15.44 18.14
CA ASN A 378 14.50 15.51 17.57
C ASN A 378 14.52 15.62 16.03
N LEU A 379 15.39 14.84 15.39
CA LEU A 379 15.56 14.83 13.95
C LEU A 379 14.63 13.80 13.31
N VAL A 380 14.21 14.08 12.09
CA VAL A 380 13.42 13.16 11.24
C VAL A 380 14.25 12.52 10.12
N SER A 381 15.45 13.04 9.88
CA SER A 381 16.42 12.46 8.95
C SER A 381 17.82 12.98 9.30
N VAL A 382 18.86 12.20 8.96
CA VAL A 382 20.27 12.46 9.27
C VAL A 382 21.16 12.12 8.07
N PRO A 383 22.11 13.00 7.69
CA PRO A 383 23.03 12.75 6.58
C PRO A 383 24.09 11.71 6.93
N VAL A 384 24.42 10.86 5.95
CA VAL A 384 25.52 9.90 6.03
C VAL A 384 26.63 10.34 5.07
N VAL A 385 27.86 10.43 5.57
CA VAL A 385 29.04 10.87 4.80
C VAL A 385 30.18 9.86 4.90
N ASP A 386 30.98 9.78 3.84
CA ASP A 386 32.22 9.01 3.85
C ASP A 386 33.38 9.75 4.54
N GLU A 387 34.55 9.08 4.63
CA GLU A 387 35.77 9.66 5.21
C GLU A 387 36.28 10.91 4.46
N SER A 388 35.90 11.08 3.19
CA SER A 388 36.25 12.25 2.37
C SER A 388 35.32 13.44 2.61
N GLY A 389 34.22 13.23 3.34
CA GLY A 389 33.17 14.20 3.61
C GLY A 389 32.16 14.33 2.48
N SER A 390 32.04 13.32 1.62
CA SER A 390 31.06 13.24 0.53
C SER A 390 29.75 12.68 1.07
N LEU A 391 28.61 13.29 0.73
CA LEU A 391 27.29 12.76 1.13
C LEU A 391 27.01 11.46 0.35
N LEU A 392 26.77 10.38 1.08
CA LEU A 392 26.42 9.06 0.55
C LEU A 392 24.91 8.81 0.49
N GLY A 393 24.15 9.45 1.39
CA GLY A 393 22.72 9.24 1.55
C GLY A 393 22.20 9.92 2.81
N ALA A 394 20.97 9.62 3.17
CA ALA A 394 20.37 10.03 4.43
C ALA A 394 19.53 8.90 5.03
N VAL A 395 19.58 8.77 6.35
CA VAL A 395 18.72 7.83 7.09
C VAL A 395 17.49 8.59 7.57
N THR A 396 16.29 8.07 7.31
CA THR A 396 15.05 8.66 7.82
C THR A 396 14.64 8.02 9.14
N VAL A 397 13.70 8.66 9.84
CA VAL A 397 13.20 8.16 11.13
C VAL A 397 12.27 6.96 10.94
N ASP A 398 11.57 6.90 9.82
CA ASP A 398 10.69 5.82 9.40
C ASP A 398 11.47 4.52 9.22
N ASP A 399 12.55 4.51 8.43
CA ASP A 399 13.40 3.33 8.24
C ASP A 399 13.94 2.82 9.59
N VAL A 400 14.39 3.74 10.45
CA VAL A 400 14.86 3.39 11.79
C VAL A 400 13.76 2.78 12.65
N LEU A 401 12.51 3.23 12.53
CA LEU A 401 11.39 2.65 13.27
C LEU A 401 11.13 1.21 12.82
N ASP A 402 11.27 0.92 11.53
CA ASP A 402 11.03 -0.42 10.99
C ASP A 402 11.96 -1.48 11.58
N HIS A 403 13.24 -1.15 11.76
CA HIS A 403 14.20 -2.06 12.41
C HIS A 403 14.15 -2.08 13.95
N LEU A 404 13.36 -1.19 14.56
CA LEU A 404 13.12 -1.15 16.01
C LEU A 404 11.83 -1.85 16.41
N LEU A 405 10.86 -1.92 15.51
CA LEU A 405 9.63 -2.66 15.70
C LEU A 405 9.89 -4.19 15.61
N PRO A 406 9.01 -5.03 16.17
CA PRO A 406 9.10 -6.47 15.98
C PRO A 406 9.07 -6.87 14.51
N GLU A 407 9.78 -7.93 14.11
CA GLU A 407 9.84 -8.41 12.72
C GLU A 407 8.45 -8.58 12.08
N ASP A 408 7.46 -8.99 12.86
CA ASP A 408 6.08 -9.22 12.40
C ASP A 408 5.18 -7.97 12.47
N TRP A 409 5.71 -6.75 12.66
CA TRP A 409 4.90 -5.54 12.84
C TRP A 409 4.05 -5.19 11.59
N ARG A 410 4.53 -5.54 10.39
CA ARG A 410 3.78 -5.41 9.12
C ARG A 410 2.68 -6.46 8.98
N GLU A 411 2.82 -7.61 9.65
CA GLU A 411 1.83 -8.70 9.68
C GLU A 411 0.80 -8.53 10.81
N THR A 412 1.22 -7.87 11.89
CA THR A 412 0.43 -7.72 13.10
C THR A 412 -0.35 -6.42 13.11
N ASP A 413 -1.63 -6.60 13.44
CA ASP A 413 -2.52 -5.52 13.80
C ASP A 413 -1.91 -4.70 14.96
N PHE A 414 -1.58 -3.41 14.73
CA PHE A 414 -0.95 -2.42 15.63
C PHE A 414 -1.36 -2.43 17.12
N HIS A 415 -2.46 -3.09 17.50
CA HIS A 415 -2.78 -3.43 18.88
C HIS A 415 -3.34 -4.86 19.00
N SER A 416 -2.47 -5.83 19.27
CA SER A 416 -2.84 -7.04 20.00
C SER A 416 -2.94 -6.68 21.49
N GLU A 417 -4.11 -6.89 22.10
CA GLU A 417 -4.41 -6.57 23.51
C GLU A 417 -3.58 -7.36 24.56
N GLU A 418 -2.49 -8.02 24.18
CA GLU A 418 -1.68 -8.81 25.13
C GLU A 418 -0.68 -7.98 25.95
N GLY A 419 -0.46 -6.69 25.62
CA GLY A 419 0.52 -5.85 26.32
C GLY A 419 0.04 -5.06 27.55
N VAL A 420 -1.27 -4.94 27.81
CA VAL A 420 -1.78 -4.02 28.86
C VAL A 420 -1.99 -4.72 30.22
N ALA A 421 -1.80 -6.03 30.31
CA ALA A 421 -1.89 -6.79 31.56
C ALA A 421 -0.50 -7.04 32.19
N GLY A 422 0.31 -5.99 32.37
CA GLY A 422 1.68 -6.16 32.84
C GLY A 422 2.36 -4.92 33.43
N GLY A 423 1.63 -4.04 34.11
CA GLY A 423 2.25 -2.90 34.80
C GLY A 423 1.35 -2.36 35.90
N ARG A 424 1.56 -2.84 37.12
CA ARG A 424 1.14 -2.16 38.35
C ARG A 424 2.31 -1.37 38.90
#